data_AF-A0A2W6Z9G1-F1
#
_entry.id   AF-A0A2W6Z9G1-F1
#
_cell.length_a   1.000
_cell.length_b   1.000
_cell.length_c   1.000
_cell.angle_alpha   90.00
_cell.angle_beta   90.00
_cell.angle_gamma   90.00
#
_symmetry.space_group_name_H-M   'P 1'
#
loop_
_entity.id
_entity.type
_entity.pdbx_description
1 polymer ?
#
loop_
_entity_poly.entity_id
_entity_poly.type
_entity_poly.pdbx_seq_one_letter_code
_entity_poly.pdbx_strand_id
1 'polypeptide(L)'
;LKVVETAVGRVGALACWEHYNPLARYALMTQNEQIHCGQFPGSMVGQIFGDQMEVTMRHHALESGCFVVNATGWLTPEQKQQITADETMQRVLSGGCYTAIISPEGVPLTEPISEGEGLAIADLDFSLITKRKRMMDSVGHYARPDLLRLKVNTESWSVVETNAQATAQHPSGMNGASQLAPALADEAAISLPPKSLGLPTS
;
A
#
# COMPACT_ATOMS: atom_id res chain seq x y z
N LEU A 1 5.18 6.33 1.92
CA LEU A 1 4.13 6.58 0.91
C LEU A 1 4.20 8.02 0.46
N LYS A 2 4.66 8.27 -0.76
CA LYS A 2 4.90 9.62 -1.28
C LYS A 2 4.39 9.73 -2.71
N VAL A 3 3.59 10.74 -2.98
CA VAL A 3 3.24 11.15 -4.35
C VAL A 3 4.41 11.95 -4.92
N VAL A 4 4.80 11.63 -6.15
CA VAL A 4 5.95 12.23 -6.82
C VAL A 4 5.46 13.22 -7.87
N GLU A 5 6.00 14.44 -7.83
CA GLU A 5 5.82 15.42 -8.91
C GLU A 5 6.66 15.00 -10.11
N THR A 6 6.04 14.93 -11.28
CA THR A 6 6.69 14.54 -12.54
C THR A 6 6.31 15.51 -13.65
N ALA A 7 6.94 15.38 -14.82
CA ALA A 7 6.60 16.18 -15.99
C ALA A 7 5.15 15.95 -16.50
N VAL A 8 4.51 14.83 -16.12
CA VAL A 8 3.15 14.45 -16.55
C VAL A 8 2.10 14.62 -15.45
N GLY A 9 2.49 15.16 -14.28
CA GLY A 9 1.62 15.39 -13.12
C GLY A 9 2.07 14.65 -11.87
N ARG A 10 1.22 14.68 -10.84
CA ARG A 10 1.44 14.00 -9.57
C ARG A 10 1.10 12.52 -9.64
N VAL A 11 2.10 11.67 -9.40
CA VAL A 11 1.99 10.20 -9.51
C VAL A 11 2.09 9.56 -8.13
N GLY A 12 1.08 8.79 -7.75
CA GLY A 12 1.13 7.84 -6.65
C GLY A 12 1.14 6.40 -7.15
N ALA A 13 1.56 5.46 -6.31
CA ALA A 13 1.59 4.04 -6.69
C ALA A 13 1.40 3.15 -5.47
N LEU A 14 0.75 2.02 -5.68
CA LEU A 14 0.59 0.93 -4.72
C LEU A 14 0.67 -0.42 -5.43
N ALA A 15 1.10 -1.46 -4.70
CA ALA A 15 1.20 -2.81 -5.22
C ALA A 15 0.06 -3.70 -4.69
N CYS A 16 -0.66 -4.34 -5.60
CA CYS A 16 -1.60 -5.43 -5.32
C CYS A 16 -2.58 -5.13 -4.15
N TRP A 17 -2.43 -5.81 -3.01
CA TRP A 17 -3.34 -5.68 -1.88
C TRP A 17 -3.07 -4.46 -0.99
N GLU A 18 -2.02 -3.67 -1.26
CA GLU A 18 -1.84 -2.38 -0.58
C GLU A 18 -3.02 -1.43 -0.83
N HIS A 19 -3.74 -1.60 -1.94
CA HIS A 19 -4.98 -0.87 -2.21
C HIS A 19 -6.10 -1.17 -1.21
N TYR A 20 -6.02 -2.26 -0.42
CA TYR A 20 -6.98 -2.53 0.65
C TYR A 20 -6.58 -1.86 1.97
N ASN A 21 -5.38 -1.31 2.09
CA ASN A 21 -4.98 -0.53 3.26
C ASN A 21 -5.58 0.89 3.15
N PRO A 22 -6.64 1.22 3.91
CA PRO A 22 -7.30 2.52 3.79
C PRO A 22 -6.37 3.68 4.17
N LEU A 23 -5.40 3.45 5.08
CA LEU A 23 -4.43 4.47 5.46
C LEU A 23 -3.45 4.74 4.31
N ALA A 24 -3.08 3.71 3.55
CA ALA A 24 -2.17 3.87 2.42
C ALA A 24 -2.83 4.69 1.30
N ARG A 25 -4.07 4.34 0.94
CA ARG A 25 -4.84 5.11 -0.03
C ARG A 25 -5.03 6.56 0.42
N TYR A 26 -5.54 6.78 1.64
CA TYR A 26 -5.77 8.12 2.15
C TYR A 26 -4.48 8.95 2.25
N ALA A 27 -3.34 8.33 2.56
CA ALA A 27 -2.04 9.00 2.56
C ALA A 27 -1.63 9.52 1.17
N LEU A 28 -1.95 8.81 0.08
CA LEU A 28 -1.70 9.28 -1.29
C LEU A 28 -2.76 10.30 -1.74
N MET A 29 -4.03 10.07 -1.40
CA MET A 29 -5.13 10.98 -1.73
C MET A 29 -4.93 12.37 -1.12
N THR A 30 -4.47 12.45 0.13
CA THR A 30 -4.17 13.73 0.81
C THR A 30 -3.01 14.49 0.18
N GLN A 31 -2.16 13.80 -0.58
CA GLN A 31 -1.11 14.39 -1.41
C GLN A 31 -1.61 14.73 -2.83
N ASN A 32 -2.91 14.60 -3.09
CA ASN A 32 -3.59 14.99 -4.33
C ASN A 32 -3.05 14.31 -5.59
N GLU A 33 -2.74 13.01 -5.55
CA GLU A 33 -2.35 12.25 -6.76
C GLU A 33 -3.34 12.50 -7.91
N GLN A 34 -2.81 12.69 -9.11
CA GLN A 34 -3.59 12.91 -10.33
C GLN A 34 -3.62 11.66 -11.19
N ILE A 35 -2.53 10.90 -11.15
CA ILE A 35 -2.38 9.59 -11.77
C ILE A 35 -1.98 8.63 -10.66
N HIS A 36 -2.75 7.57 -10.49
CA HIS A 36 -2.43 6.46 -9.59
C HIS A 36 -2.00 5.25 -10.39
N CYS A 37 -0.85 4.68 -10.07
CA CYS A 37 -0.31 3.49 -10.71
C CYS A 37 -0.55 2.26 -9.83
N GLY A 38 -1.47 1.39 -10.26
CA GLY A 38 -1.69 0.08 -9.68
C GLY A 38 -0.86 -0.99 -10.39
N GLN A 39 -0.21 -1.87 -9.63
CA GLN A 39 0.53 -3.01 -10.19
C GLN A 39 0.10 -4.29 -9.51
N PHE A 40 -0.34 -5.27 -10.31
CA PHE A 40 -0.66 -6.62 -9.86
C PHE A 40 0.18 -7.63 -10.66
N PRO A 41 0.44 -8.84 -10.12
CA PRO A 41 1.30 -9.80 -10.79
C PRO A 41 0.80 -10.20 -12.19
N GLY A 42 -0.50 -10.45 -12.33
CA GLY A 42 -1.07 -11.04 -13.56
C GLY A 42 -0.93 -12.57 -13.61
N SER A 43 -1.66 -13.21 -14.52
CA SER A 43 -1.62 -14.66 -14.80
C SER A 43 -1.58 -15.54 -13.54
N MET A 44 -2.47 -15.26 -12.58
CA MET A 44 -2.57 -16.07 -11.37
C MET A 44 -3.99 -16.07 -10.78
N VAL A 45 -4.31 -17.10 -10.00
CA VAL A 45 -5.56 -17.29 -9.22
C VAL A 45 -6.84 -17.48 -10.05
N GLY A 46 -6.96 -16.88 -11.23
CA GLY A 46 -8.10 -17.03 -12.13
C GLY A 46 -8.98 -15.78 -12.21
N GLN A 47 -10.17 -15.96 -12.77
CA GLN A 47 -11.11 -14.85 -13.02
C GLN A 47 -11.45 -14.06 -11.77
N ILE A 48 -11.59 -14.74 -10.63
CA ILE A 48 -11.98 -14.09 -9.36
C ILE A 48 -11.00 -12.99 -8.96
N PHE A 49 -9.71 -13.15 -9.26
CA PHE A 49 -8.72 -12.14 -8.96
C PHE A 49 -8.79 -10.97 -9.96
N GLY A 50 -9.08 -11.26 -11.23
CA GLY A 50 -9.36 -10.23 -12.25
C GLY A 50 -10.55 -9.35 -11.87
N ASP A 51 -11.65 -9.97 -11.44
CA ASP A 51 -12.86 -9.27 -10.99
C ASP A 51 -12.59 -8.40 -9.75
N GLN A 52 -11.87 -8.95 -8.78
CA GLN A 52 -11.46 -8.21 -7.57
C GLN A 52 -10.58 -7.00 -7.93
N MET A 53 -9.63 -7.18 -8.85
CA MET A 53 -8.76 -6.10 -9.32
C MET A 53 -9.56 -5.00 -10.00
N GLU A 54 -10.48 -5.34 -10.93
CA GLU A 54 -11.32 -4.34 -11.58
C GLU A 54 -12.10 -3.51 -10.56
N VAL A 55 -12.83 -4.17 -9.66
CA VAL A 55 -13.61 -3.49 -8.62
C VAL A 55 -12.71 -2.59 -7.77
N THR A 56 -11.56 -3.09 -7.34
CA THR A 56 -10.62 -2.33 -6.49
C THR A 56 -10.07 -1.10 -7.20
N MET A 57 -9.63 -1.24 -8.45
CA MET A 57 -9.02 -0.14 -9.21
C MET A 57 -10.04 0.93 -9.57
N ARG A 58 -11.25 0.52 -9.97
CA ARG A 58 -12.35 1.46 -10.26
C ARG A 58 -12.80 2.18 -9.00
N HIS A 59 -12.83 1.49 -7.86
CA HIS A 59 -13.10 2.11 -6.57
C HIS A 59 -12.05 3.15 -6.20
N HIS A 60 -10.75 2.86 -6.37
CA HIS A 60 -9.68 3.83 -6.10
C HIS A 60 -9.84 5.10 -6.94
N ALA A 61 -10.17 4.95 -8.23
CA ALA A 61 -10.43 6.10 -9.12
C ALA A 61 -11.60 6.96 -8.60
N LEU A 62 -12.70 6.31 -8.19
CA LEU A 62 -13.89 6.97 -7.64
C LEU A 62 -13.63 7.68 -6.30
N GLU A 63 -12.90 7.03 -5.40
CA GLU A 63 -12.61 7.50 -4.04
C GLU A 63 -11.58 8.65 -4.05
N SER A 64 -10.51 8.51 -4.83
CA SER A 64 -9.44 9.51 -4.93
C SER A 64 -9.77 10.64 -5.91
N GLY A 65 -10.67 10.41 -6.87
CA GLY A 65 -10.96 11.35 -7.95
C GLY A 65 -9.76 11.58 -8.88
N CYS A 66 -8.94 10.56 -9.12
CA CYS A 66 -7.76 10.59 -9.98
C CYS A 66 -7.91 9.60 -11.15
N PHE A 67 -7.03 9.69 -12.14
CA PHE A 67 -6.92 8.61 -13.14
C PHE A 67 -6.18 7.42 -12.52
N VAL A 68 -6.63 6.21 -12.80
CA VAL A 68 -5.92 4.98 -12.39
C VAL A 68 -5.38 4.28 -13.62
N VAL A 69 -4.10 3.93 -13.59
CA VAL A 69 -3.42 3.08 -14.58
C VAL A 69 -3.05 1.79 -13.88
N ASN A 70 -3.67 0.68 -14.28
CA ASN A 70 -3.37 -0.64 -13.72
C ASN A 70 -2.68 -1.52 -14.75
N ALA A 71 -1.63 -2.22 -14.32
CA ALA A 71 -0.88 -3.15 -15.17
C ALA A 71 -0.75 -4.54 -14.54
N THR A 72 -0.78 -5.56 -15.39
CA THR A 72 -0.62 -6.98 -15.03
C THR A 72 0.27 -7.70 -16.01
N GLY A 73 1.07 -8.66 -15.53
CA GLY A 73 1.84 -9.55 -16.39
C GLY A 73 0.98 -10.59 -17.11
N TRP A 74 1.53 -11.16 -18.18
CA TRP A 74 0.96 -12.29 -18.90
C TRP A 74 1.95 -13.45 -18.97
N LEU A 75 1.46 -14.68 -18.80
CA LEU A 75 2.23 -15.90 -19.00
C LEU A 75 1.70 -16.67 -20.20
N THR A 76 2.58 -16.98 -21.14
CA THR A 76 2.28 -17.90 -22.24
C THR A 76 2.19 -19.36 -21.72
N PRO A 77 1.55 -20.27 -22.45
CA PRO A 77 1.54 -21.70 -22.08
C PRO A 77 2.94 -22.28 -21.85
N GLU A 78 3.92 -21.89 -22.68
CA GLU A 78 5.30 -22.35 -22.58
C GLU A 78 5.97 -21.84 -21.30
N GLN A 79 5.70 -20.60 -20.90
CA GLN A 79 6.22 -20.04 -19.64
C GLN A 79 5.60 -20.74 -18.42
N LYS A 80 4.30 -21.10 -18.47
CA LYS A 80 3.66 -21.88 -17.40
C LYS A 80 4.31 -23.26 -17.27
N GLN A 81 4.64 -23.90 -18.39
CA GLN A 81 5.34 -25.18 -18.42
C GLN A 81 6.76 -25.10 -17.83
N GLN A 82 7.47 -23.97 -18.02
CA GLN A 82 8.78 -23.73 -17.41
C GLN A 82 8.70 -23.56 -15.88
N ILE A 83 7.59 -23.03 -15.36
CA ILE A 83 7.36 -22.88 -13.92
C ILE A 83 7.04 -24.23 -13.28
N THR A 84 6.16 -25.03 -13.90
CA THR A 84 5.77 -26.34 -13.39
C THR A 84 5.23 -27.26 -14.49
N ALA A 85 5.56 -28.55 -14.40
CA ALA A 85 5.01 -29.59 -15.27
C ALA A 85 3.61 -30.08 -14.81
N ASP A 86 3.16 -29.72 -13.61
CA ASP A 86 1.84 -30.09 -13.10
C ASP A 86 0.74 -29.21 -13.72
N GLU A 87 -0.11 -29.81 -14.56
CA GLU A 87 -1.24 -29.15 -15.22
C GLU A 87 -2.22 -28.49 -14.24
N THR A 88 -2.39 -29.06 -13.05
CA THR A 88 -3.26 -28.49 -12.00
C THR A 88 -2.69 -27.16 -11.50
N MET A 89 -1.38 -27.11 -11.32
CA MET A 89 -0.68 -25.90 -10.91
C MET A 89 -0.61 -24.87 -12.05
N GLN A 90 -0.50 -25.29 -13.30
CA GLN A 90 -0.59 -24.38 -14.46
C GLN A 90 -1.93 -23.66 -14.55
N ARG A 91 -3.03 -24.32 -14.13
CA ARG A 91 -4.35 -23.67 -14.05
C ARG A 91 -4.38 -22.50 -13.06
N VAL A 92 -3.63 -22.60 -11.95
CA VAL A 92 -3.48 -21.50 -10.97
C VAL A 92 -2.66 -20.35 -11.54
N LEU A 93 -1.83 -20.58 -12.57
CA LEU A 93 -1.04 -19.57 -13.29
C LEU A 93 -1.81 -18.95 -14.48
N SER A 94 -3.13 -18.87 -14.39
CA SER A 94 -4.00 -18.35 -15.46
C SER A 94 -5.03 -17.37 -14.90
N GLY A 95 -5.53 -16.46 -15.73
CA GLY A 95 -6.45 -15.40 -15.31
C GLY A 95 -5.78 -14.35 -14.42
N GLY A 96 -6.57 -13.60 -13.62
CA GLY A 96 -6.01 -12.55 -12.75
C GLY A 96 -5.34 -11.41 -13.51
N CYS A 97 -5.81 -11.10 -14.71
CA CYS A 97 -5.28 -10.05 -15.57
C CYS A 97 -6.33 -8.95 -15.75
N TYR A 98 -5.91 -7.69 -15.57
CA TYR A 98 -6.75 -6.52 -15.77
C TYR A 98 -5.84 -5.31 -16.03
N THR A 99 -5.28 -5.22 -17.23
CA THR A 99 -4.52 -4.04 -17.64
C THR A 99 -5.49 -3.01 -18.22
N ALA A 100 -5.61 -1.85 -17.59
CA ALA A 100 -6.63 -0.86 -17.94
C ALA A 100 -6.24 0.56 -17.48
N ILE A 101 -6.81 1.55 -18.15
CA ILE A 101 -6.77 2.96 -17.74
C ILE A 101 -8.19 3.38 -17.37
N ILE A 102 -8.39 4.00 -16.21
CA ILE A 102 -9.70 4.33 -15.64
C ILE A 102 -9.77 5.83 -15.34
N SER A 103 -10.88 6.46 -15.70
CA SER A 103 -11.17 7.87 -15.43
C SER A 103 -11.49 8.14 -13.95
N PRO A 104 -11.43 9.39 -13.48
CA PRO A 104 -11.88 9.78 -12.13
C PRO A 104 -13.35 9.45 -11.80
N GLU A 105 -14.15 9.14 -12.82
CA GLU A 105 -15.55 8.72 -12.69
C GLU A 105 -15.69 7.19 -12.61
N GLY A 106 -14.58 6.45 -12.54
CA GLY A 106 -14.56 5.00 -12.47
C GLY A 106 -14.90 4.31 -13.79
N VAL A 107 -14.76 5.01 -14.93
CA VAL A 107 -15.05 4.48 -16.27
C VAL A 107 -13.74 4.05 -16.94
N PRO A 108 -13.60 2.80 -17.40
CA PRO A 108 -12.46 2.40 -18.23
C PRO A 108 -12.41 3.24 -19.51
N LEU A 109 -11.24 3.81 -19.81
CA LEU A 109 -10.97 4.62 -21.00
C LEU A 109 -10.51 3.78 -22.19
N THR A 110 -10.17 2.52 -21.93
CA THR A 110 -9.79 1.52 -22.94
C THR A 110 -10.56 0.23 -22.65
N GLU A 111 -10.66 -0.63 -23.66
CA GLU A 111 -11.01 -2.03 -23.40
C GLU A 111 -9.92 -2.63 -22.49
N PRO A 112 -10.29 -3.28 -21.36
CA PRO A 112 -9.31 -3.92 -20.50
C PRO A 112 -8.61 -5.09 -21.20
N ILE A 113 -7.29 -5.20 -21.02
CA ILE A 113 -6.51 -6.32 -21.53
C ILE A 113 -6.46 -7.38 -20.43
N SER A 114 -7.19 -8.48 -20.64
CA SER A 114 -7.27 -9.64 -19.75
C SER A 114 -6.57 -10.89 -20.29
N GLU A 115 -6.23 -10.89 -21.58
CA GLU A 115 -5.55 -11.99 -22.26
C GLU A 115 -4.45 -11.47 -23.19
N GLY A 116 -3.35 -12.21 -23.28
CA GLY A 116 -2.23 -11.87 -24.13
C GLY A 116 -1.45 -10.64 -23.67
N GLU A 117 -0.57 -10.18 -24.55
CA GLU A 117 0.23 -8.96 -24.35
C GLU A 117 -0.38 -7.80 -25.15
N GLY A 118 -0.26 -6.59 -24.62
CA GLY A 118 -0.74 -5.40 -25.30
C GLY A 118 -0.48 -4.11 -24.53
N LEU A 119 -0.91 -2.99 -25.12
CA LEU A 119 -0.79 -1.66 -24.54
C LEU A 119 -2.17 -1.04 -24.42
N ALA A 120 -2.60 -0.76 -23.18
CA ALA A 120 -3.73 0.13 -22.94
C ALA A 120 -3.25 1.58 -23.07
N ILE A 121 -3.83 2.34 -24.01
CA ILE A 121 -3.43 3.72 -24.33
C ILE A 121 -4.66 4.61 -24.32
N ALA A 122 -4.63 5.70 -23.56
CA ALA A 122 -5.69 6.71 -23.51
C ALA A 122 -5.11 8.10 -23.20
N ASP A 123 -5.81 9.13 -23.67
CA ASP A 123 -5.52 10.53 -23.34
C ASP A 123 -6.21 10.92 -22.01
N LEU A 124 -5.46 11.55 -21.11
CA LEU A 124 -5.94 11.92 -19.78
C LEU A 124 -6.32 13.41 -19.73
N ASP A 125 -7.60 13.75 -19.87
CA ASP A 125 -8.08 15.11 -19.65
C ASP A 125 -8.15 15.45 -18.14
N PHE A 126 -7.15 16.17 -17.64
CA PHE A 126 -7.08 16.56 -16.22
C PHE A 126 -8.20 17.51 -15.79
N SER A 127 -8.99 18.07 -16.71
CA SER A 127 -10.21 18.81 -16.36
C SER A 127 -11.23 17.91 -15.64
N LEU A 128 -11.22 16.60 -15.91
CA LEU A 128 -12.12 15.62 -15.27
C LEU A 128 -11.85 15.47 -13.77
N ILE A 129 -10.58 15.53 -13.34
CA ILE A 129 -10.22 15.52 -11.91
C ILE A 129 -10.87 16.69 -11.19
N THR A 130 -10.78 17.89 -11.78
CA THR A 130 -11.36 19.10 -11.21
C THR A 130 -12.88 19.02 -11.15
N LYS A 131 -13.52 18.55 -12.23
CA LYS A 131 -14.99 18.36 -12.27
C LYS A 131 -15.43 17.35 -11.21
N ARG A 132 -14.74 16.22 -11.09
CA ARG A 132 -15.02 15.18 -10.09
C ARG A 132 -14.90 15.72 -8.67
N LYS A 133 -13.79 16.38 -8.34
CA LYS A 133 -13.55 16.94 -7.00
C LYS A 133 -14.47 18.11 -6.64
N ARG A 134 -15.07 18.80 -7.61
CA ARG A 134 -16.15 19.77 -7.33
C ARG A 134 -17.43 19.09 -6.83
N MET A 135 -17.71 17.88 -7.29
CA MET A 135 -18.90 17.11 -6.88
C MET A 135 -18.65 16.28 -5.61
N MET A 136 -17.48 15.66 -5.50
CA MET A 136 -17.07 14.86 -4.35
C MET A 136 -15.54 14.89 -4.19
N ASP A 137 -15.06 15.48 -3.10
CA ASP A 137 -13.65 15.45 -2.72
C ASP A 137 -13.48 14.86 -1.31
N SER A 138 -12.98 13.62 -1.26
CA SER A 138 -12.85 12.79 -0.06
C SER A 138 -11.82 13.31 0.94
N VAL A 139 -10.84 14.11 0.47
CA VAL A 139 -9.84 14.79 1.32
C VAL A 139 -10.12 16.29 1.48
N GLY A 140 -11.13 16.78 0.79
CA GLY A 140 -11.63 18.15 0.87
C GLY A 140 -12.92 18.25 1.68
N HIS A 141 -14.01 18.68 1.04
CA HIS A 141 -15.27 19.00 1.72
C HIS A 141 -16.03 17.79 2.29
N TYR A 142 -15.65 16.54 1.95
CA TYR A 142 -16.17 15.32 2.58
C TYR A 142 -15.25 14.76 3.69
N ALA A 143 -14.09 15.37 3.97
CA ALA A 143 -13.05 14.78 4.82
C ALA A 143 -13.34 14.76 6.33
N ARG A 144 -14.34 15.53 6.80
CA ARG A 144 -14.72 15.64 8.23
C ARG A 144 -13.51 15.83 9.18
N PRO A 145 -12.69 16.88 8.99
CA PRO A 145 -11.51 17.13 9.85
C PRO A 145 -11.88 17.47 11.31
N ASP A 146 -13.16 17.76 11.57
CA ASP A 146 -13.74 17.88 12.92
C ASP A 146 -13.80 16.54 13.67
N LEU A 147 -13.77 15.40 12.95
CA LEU A 147 -13.85 14.06 13.52
C LEU A 147 -12.60 13.22 13.28
N LEU A 148 -12.01 13.32 12.09
CA LEU A 148 -11.00 12.38 11.60
C LEU A 148 -9.70 13.09 11.24
N ARG A 149 -8.57 12.44 11.55
CA ARG A 149 -7.23 12.89 11.16
C ARG A 149 -6.31 11.71 10.92
N LEU A 150 -5.63 11.72 9.77
CA LEU A 150 -4.51 10.82 9.50
C LEU A 150 -3.20 11.46 10.00
N LYS A 151 -2.38 10.71 10.75
CA LYS A 151 -1.00 11.07 11.09
C LYS A 151 -0.06 10.05 10.46
N VAL A 152 0.86 10.51 9.61
CA VAL A 152 1.81 9.66 8.89
C VAL A 152 3.20 9.83 9.48
N ASN A 153 3.88 8.73 9.85
CA ASN A 153 5.30 8.75 10.13
C ASN A 153 6.07 8.65 8.80
N THR A 154 7.00 9.58 8.57
CA THR A 154 7.85 9.63 7.37
C THR A 154 9.32 9.40 7.66
N GLU A 155 9.67 9.13 8.92
CA GLU A 155 11.02 8.76 9.32
C GLU A 155 11.41 7.43 8.69
N SER A 156 12.63 7.37 8.16
CA SER A 156 13.19 6.13 7.63
C SER A 156 13.65 5.25 8.78
N TRP A 157 13.20 3.99 8.79
CA TRP A 157 13.64 3.01 9.77
C TRP A 157 14.85 2.25 9.23
N SER A 158 15.80 1.96 10.11
CA SER A 158 16.94 1.11 9.77
C SER A 158 16.59 -0.35 10.06
N VAL A 159 17.02 -1.27 9.19
CA VAL A 159 16.91 -2.72 9.45
C VAL A 159 17.83 -3.13 10.61
N VAL A 160 18.90 -2.36 10.82
CA VAL A 160 19.84 -2.52 11.91
C VAL A 160 20.09 -1.16 12.54
N GLU A 161 19.63 -1.01 13.78
CA GLU A 161 20.03 0.12 14.62
C GLU A 161 21.30 -0.30 15.36
N THR A 162 22.46 0.18 14.88
CA THR A 162 23.71 -0.03 15.62
C THR A 162 23.75 0.97 16.77
N ASN A 163 24.07 0.52 17.98
CA ASN A 163 24.41 1.38 19.11
C ASN A 163 25.64 2.23 18.76
N ALA A 164 25.44 3.35 18.06
CA ALA A 164 26.44 4.40 18.02
C ALA A 164 26.52 4.90 19.46
N GLN A 165 27.65 4.60 20.11
CA GLN A 165 27.95 4.99 21.48
C GLN A 165 27.47 6.43 21.70
N ALA A 166 26.63 6.61 22.71
CA ALA A 166 26.36 7.91 23.28
C ALA A 166 27.71 8.56 23.57
N THR A 167 28.13 9.52 22.74
CA THR A 167 29.20 10.44 23.11
C THR A 167 28.63 11.24 24.28
N ALA A 168 28.90 10.75 25.50
CA ALA A 168 28.63 11.46 26.72
C ALA A 168 29.31 12.83 26.60
N GLN A 169 28.50 13.88 26.43
CA GLN A 169 28.95 15.23 26.73
C GLN A 169 29.25 15.25 28.23
N HIS A 170 30.53 15.20 28.58
CA HIS A 170 30.99 15.48 29.93
C HIS A 170 30.65 16.94 30.30
N PRO A 171 29.86 17.21 31.36
CA PRO A 171 29.89 18.49 32.01
C PRO A 171 31.07 18.49 32.99
N SER A 172 32.10 19.27 32.69
CA SER A 172 33.13 19.63 33.66
C SER A 172 32.55 20.60 34.70
N GLY A 173 32.47 20.19 35.97
CA GLY A 173 32.09 21.07 37.08
C GLY A 173 32.14 20.38 38.44
N MET A 174 33.00 20.87 39.33
CA MET A 174 33.49 20.28 40.58
C MET A 174 32.52 20.27 41.79
N ASN A 175 32.74 19.23 42.62
CA ASN A 175 32.79 19.15 44.10
C ASN A 175 31.54 19.34 44.99
N GLY A 176 31.32 18.33 45.84
CA GLY A 176 30.60 18.43 47.12
C GLY A 176 30.29 17.06 47.74
N ALA A 177 31.20 16.53 48.55
CA ALA A 177 31.10 15.22 49.20
C ALA A 177 30.05 15.16 50.33
N SER A 178 29.38 14.01 50.49
CA SER A 178 28.91 13.48 51.79
C SER A 178 28.51 12.00 51.66
N GLN A 179 29.04 11.18 52.55
CA GLN A 179 28.99 9.72 52.62
C GLN A 179 27.64 9.15 53.10
N LEU A 180 27.31 7.91 52.67
CA LEU A 180 27.10 6.69 53.49
C LEU A 180 26.33 5.61 52.69
N ALA A 181 26.82 4.36 52.78
CA ALA A 181 26.26 3.14 52.17
C ALA A 181 25.73 2.19 53.29
N PRO A 182 25.30 0.94 53.01
CA PRO A 182 24.32 0.41 52.05
C PRO A 182 23.27 -0.51 52.76
N ALA A 183 22.19 -0.93 52.09
CA ALA A 183 21.50 -2.20 52.44
C ALA A 183 20.47 -2.68 51.40
N LEU A 184 20.71 -3.93 50.98
CA LEU A 184 19.77 -5.05 50.83
C LEU A 184 18.89 -5.21 49.57
N ALA A 185 18.98 -6.46 49.11
CA ALA A 185 18.30 -7.14 48.02
C ALA A 185 16.77 -7.24 48.21
N ASP A 186 16.05 -7.39 47.09
CA ASP A 186 15.22 -8.58 46.93
C ASP A 186 14.93 -8.89 45.46
N GLU A 187 15.00 -10.17 45.12
CA GLU A 187 14.58 -10.75 43.84
C GLU A 187 13.05 -10.83 43.80
N ALA A 188 12.45 -10.52 42.66
CA ALA A 188 11.12 -11.03 42.34
C ALA A 188 11.02 -11.32 40.84
N ALA A 189 11.31 -12.58 40.50
CA ALA A 189 10.99 -13.18 39.22
C ALA A 189 9.46 -13.24 39.05
N ILE A 190 8.93 -12.62 37.99
CA ILE A 190 7.53 -12.80 37.58
C ILE A 190 7.49 -13.89 36.51
N SER A 191 7.03 -15.06 36.92
CA SER A 191 6.70 -16.21 36.08
C SER A 191 5.43 -15.93 35.26
N LEU A 192 5.50 -16.17 33.94
CA LEU A 192 4.34 -16.17 33.03
C LEU A 192 3.77 -17.59 32.91
N PRO A 193 2.45 -17.81 33.00
CA PRO A 193 1.84 -19.12 32.77
C PRO A 193 1.71 -19.45 31.26
N PRO A 194 1.74 -20.75 30.89
CA PRO A 194 1.74 -21.19 29.50
C PRO A 194 0.38 -21.10 28.80
N LYS A 195 0.42 -20.88 27.49
CA LYS A 195 -0.73 -20.87 26.56
C LYS A 195 -1.26 -22.29 26.30
N SER A 196 -2.56 -22.50 26.51
CA SER A 196 -3.30 -23.59 25.87
C SER A 196 -4.71 -23.14 25.55
N LEU A 197 -5.04 -22.99 24.26
CA LEU A 197 -6.42 -22.91 23.79
C LEU A 197 -6.50 -23.68 22.48
N GLY A 198 -7.14 -24.84 22.56
CA GLY A 198 -7.43 -25.73 21.45
C GLY A 198 -8.52 -25.17 20.54
N LEU A 199 -8.46 -25.62 19.28
CA LEU A 199 -9.46 -25.40 18.26
C LEU A 199 -10.73 -26.22 18.56
N PRO A 200 -11.94 -25.67 18.37
CA PRO A 200 -13.14 -26.47 18.24
C PRO A 200 -13.42 -26.82 16.78
N THR A 201 -13.61 -28.10 16.53
CA THR A 201 -14.27 -28.67 15.35
C THR A 201 -15.79 -28.54 15.48
N SER A 202 -16.41 -27.91 14.48
CA SER A 202 -17.79 -28.20 14.02
C SER A 202 -18.02 -27.56 12.67
#